data_AF-A0A9Q3KYH1-F1
#
_entry.id   AF-A0A9Q3KYH1-F1
#
_cell.length_a   1.000
_cell.length_b   1.000
_cell.length_c   1.000
_cell.angle_alpha   90.00
_cell.angle_beta   90.00
_cell.angle_gamma   90.00
#
_symmetry.space_group_name_H-M   'P 1'
#
loop_
_entity.id
_entity.type
_entity.pdbx_description
1 polymer ?
#
loop_
_entity_poly.entity_id
_entity_poly.type
_entity_poly.pdbx_seq_one_letter_code
_entity_poly.pdbx_strand_id
1 'polypeptide(L)'
;MPGYETADWDQLKVDMKRRWGTVSPERRYRLSSITDLFTKPQQEGGIRNMTQYRKFIGEYEAIITYLKRYQYIQGDINHNEEILASLSTSVQESIYKEMIKDRAMVQALDGGYIIPRLDILKLYIEQDLEAKVLIQQKEFSKPKPPENKTRFEDESWD
;
A
#
# COMPACT_ATOMS: atom_id res chain seq x y z
N MET A 1 44.73 -17.77 0.58
CA MET A 1 44.06 -17.80 -0.75
C MET A 1 45.14 -17.44 -1.73
N PRO A 2 45.42 -18.26 -2.75
CA PRO A 2 46.57 -18.07 -3.65
C PRO A 2 46.69 -16.64 -4.17
N GLY A 3 45.59 -16.04 -4.66
CA GLY A 3 45.62 -14.66 -5.17
C GLY A 3 45.91 -13.58 -4.12
N TYR A 4 45.63 -13.81 -2.84
CA TYR A 4 45.98 -12.89 -1.75
C TYR A 4 47.48 -12.96 -1.43
N GLU A 5 48.05 -14.16 -1.49
CA GLU A 5 49.46 -14.41 -1.18
C GLU A 5 50.38 -13.93 -2.32
N THR A 6 49.91 -13.95 -3.57
CA THR A 6 50.66 -13.50 -4.75
C THR A 6 50.37 -12.06 -5.18
N ALA A 7 49.50 -11.34 -4.46
CA ALA A 7 48.98 -10.01 -4.83
C ALA A 7 48.37 -9.95 -6.25
N ASP A 8 47.87 -11.09 -6.74
CA ASP A 8 47.14 -11.21 -8.00
C ASP A 8 45.65 -10.98 -7.75
N TRP A 9 45.21 -9.76 -8.06
CA TRP A 9 43.83 -9.32 -7.84
C TRP A 9 42.80 -10.09 -8.66
N ASP A 10 43.16 -10.60 -9.83
CA ASP A 10 42.21 -11.33 -10.67
C ASP A 10 42.09 -12.78 -10.21
N GLN A 11 43.20 -13.41 -9.83
CA GLN A 11 43.18 -14.71 -9.16
C GLN A 11 42.45 -14.64 -7.81
N LEU A 12 42.64 -13.56 -7.05
CA LEU A 12 41.92 -13.35 -5.80
C LEU A 12 40.42 -13.27 -6.03
N LYS A 13 39.93 -12.50 -7.01
CA LYS A 13 38.49 -12.44 -7.34
C LYS A 13 37.91 -13.82 -7.68
N VAL A 14 38.64 -14.65 -8.42
CA VAL A 14 38.22 -16.02 -8.75
C VAL A 14 38.18 -16.89 -7.50
N ASP A 15 39.21 -16.82 -6.65
CA ASP A 15 39.27 -17.55 -5.38
C ASP A 15 38.14 -17.13 -4.42
N MET A 16 37.80 -15.84 -4.39
CA MET A 16 36.68 -15.30 -3.61
C MET A 16 35.33 -15.85 -4.12
N LYS A 17 35.08 -15.76 -5.43
CA LYS A 17 33.85 -16.30 -6.06
C LYS A 17 33.74 -17.81 -5.90
N ARG A 18 34.87 -18.54 -5.92
CA ARG A 18 34.90 -20.00 -5.75
C ARG A 18 34.62 -20.42 -4.30
N ARG A 19 35.21 -19.73 -3.32
CA ARG A 19 35.09 -20.10 -1.90
C ARG A 19 33.77 -19.64 -1.27
N TRP A 20 33.28 -18.47 -1.67
CA TRP A 20 32.06 -17.89 -1.12
C TRP A 20 30.87 -17.92 -2.09
N GLY A 21 31.07 -18.47 -3.29
CA GLY A 21 30.08 -18.38 -4.36
C GLY A 21 30.01 -16.96 -4.94
N THR A 22 29.44 -16.84 -6.13
CA THR A 22 28.68 -15.61 -6.39
C THR A 22 27.50 -15.68 -5.44
N VAL A 23 27.38 -14.72 -4.52
CA VAL A 23 26.07 -14.49 -3.89
C VAL A 23 25.19 -14.02 -5.04
N SER A 24 24.60 -14.97 -5.79
CA SER A 24 23.42 -14.65 -6.58
C SER A 24 22.51 -13.98 -5.56
N PRO A 25 22.14 -12.70 -5.73
CA PRO A 25 21.24 -12.06 -4.79
C PRO A 25 20.07 -13.01 -4.68
N GLU A 26 19.86 -13.61 -3.51
CA GLU A 26 18.71 -14.48 -3.31
C GLU A 26 17.52 -13.70 -3.82
N ARG A 27 16.76 -14.31 -4.75
CA ARG A 27 15.78 -13.59 -5.54
C ARG A 27 14.83 -12.88 -4.57
N ARG A 28 15.00 -11.56 -4.42
CA ARG A 28 14.36 -10.78 -3.36
C ARG A 28 12.84 -10.79 -3.53
N TYR A 29 12.38 -10.72 -4.78
CA TYR A 29 10.97 -10.79 -5.14
C TYR A 29 10.73 -11.73 -6.32
N ARG A 30 9.59 -12.43 -6.29
CA ARG A 30 9.10 -13.31 -7.35
C ARG A 30 7.85 -12.69 -7.97
N LEU A 31 7.38 -13.22 -9.09
CA LEU A 31 6.08 -12.84 -9.65
C LEU A 31 4.94 -13.10 -8.64
N SER A 32 5.03 -14.18 -7.86
CA SER A 32 4.08 -14.45 -6.76
C SER A 32 4.10 -13.38 -5.68
N SER A 33 5.18 -12.61 -5.52
CA SER A 33 5.22 -11.52 -4.55
C SER A 33 4.21 -10.41 -4.89
N ILE A 34 3.85 -10.23 -6.16
CA ILE A 34 2.77 -9.31 -6.57
C ILE A 34 1.41 -9.87 -6.13
N THR A 35 1.14 -11.15 -6.41
CA THR A 35 -0.14 -11.78 -6.03
C THR A 35 -0.31 -11.84 -4.51
N ASP A 36 0.76 -12.14 -3.79
CA ASP A 36 0.79 -12.17 -2.34
C ASP A 36 0.54 -10.77 -1.74
N LEU A 37 1.04 -9.72 -2.42
CA LEU A 37 0.84 -8.35 -1.98
C LEU A 37 -0.63 -7.92 -2.06
N PHE A 38 -1.36 -8.34 -3.10
CA PHE A 38 -2.78 -8.00 -3.24
C PHE A 38 -3.70 -8.87 -2.38
N THR A 39 -3.39 -10.16 -2.24
CA THR A 39 -4.25 -11.12 -1.53
C THR A 39 -4.18 -10.97 -0.01
N LYS A 40 -3.03 -10.61 0.56
CA LYS A 40 -2.88 -10.42 2.02
C LYS A 40 -3.82 -9.36 2.58
N PRO A 41 -3.86 -8.11 2.06
CA PRO A 41 -4.82 -7.12 2.54
C PRO A 41 -6.27 -7.57 2.35
N GLN A 42 -6.61 -8.23 1.24
CA GLN A 42 -7.98 -8.71 1.00
C GLN A 42 -8.44 -9.70 2.09
N GLN A 43 -7.54 -10.61 2.51
CA GLN A 43 -7.82 -11.56 3.59
C GLN A 43 -7.93 -10.88 4.96
N GLU A 44 -7.18 -9.79 5.18
CA GLU A 44 -7.21 -9.00 6.43
C GLU A 44 -8.35 -7.95 6.46
N GLY A 45 -9.25 -7.97 5.48
CA GLY A 45 -10.41 -7.09 5.40
C GLY A 45 -10.14 -5.70 4.78
N GLY A 46 -9.07 -5.62 3.99
CA GLY A 46 -8.69 -4.51 3.13
C GLY A 46 -7.94 -3.39 3.85
N ILE A 47 -7.24 -2.57 3.07
CA ILE A 47 -6.52 -1.38 3.55
C ILE A 47 -7.54 -0.32 3.99
N ARG A 48 -7.39 0.17 5.23
CA ARG A 48 -8.35 1.10 5.86
C ARG A 48 -7.76 2.45 6.23
N ASN A 49 -6.44 2.55 6.36
CA ASN A 49 -5.78 3.75 6.86
C ASN A 49 -4.53 4.11 6.05
N MET A 50 -4.10 5.36 6.22
CA MET A 50 -2.96 5.95 5.51
C MET A 50 -1.65 5.17 5.74
N THR A 51 -1.40 4.71 6.96
CA THR A 51 -0.15 3.98 7.29
C THR A 51 -0.07 2.65 6.56
N GLN A 52 -1.16 1.88 6.55
CA GLN A 52 -1.27 0.63 5.79
C GLN A 52 -1.08 0.88 4.29
N TYR A 53 -1.72 1.93 3.77
CA TYR A 53 -1.63 2.28 2.36
C TYR A 53 -0.21 2.66 1.93
N ARG A 54 0.47 3.53 2.68
CA ARG A 54 1.87 3.92 2.40
C ARG A 54 2.82 2.73 2.41
N LYS A 55 2.65 1.82 3.38
CA LYS A 55 3.44 0.58 3.43
C LYS A 55 3.16 -0.28 2.19
N PHE A 56 1.90 -0.46 1.84
CA PHE A 56 1.47 -1.25 0.69
C PHE A 56 2.03 -0.69 -0.63
N ILE A 57 1.89 0.61 -0.89
CA ILE A 57 2.42 1.23 -2.12
C ILE A 57 3.94 1.19 -2.16
N GLY A 58 4.62 1.43 -1.04
CA GLY A 58 6.08 1.30 -0.98
C GLY A 58 6.56 -0.12 -1.29
N GLU A 59 5.87 -1.15 -0.79
CA GLU A 59 6.16 -2.55 -1.11
C GLU A 59 5.87 -2.86 -2.59
N TYR A 60 4.73 -2.40 -3.12
CA TYR A 60 4.38 -2.53 -4.54
C TYR A 60 5.46 -1.95 -5.46
N GLU A 61 5.85 -0.70 -5.23
CA GLU A 61 6.86 0.00 -6.04
C GLU A 61 8.23 -0.69 -5.95
N ALA A 62 8.61 -1.16 -4.76
CA ALA A 62 9.85 -1.92 -4.57
C ALA A 62 9.85 -3.23 -5.37
N ILE A 63 8.73 -3.96 -5.36
CA ILE A 63 8.56 -5.22 -6.11
C ILE A 63 8.63 -4.94 -7.62
N ILE A 64 7.84 -3.99 -8.13
CA ILE A 64 7.81 -3.66 -9.56
C ILE A 64 9.17 -3.18 -10.04
N THR A 65 9.83 -2.30 -9.29
CA THR A 65 11.17 -1.78 -9.63
C THR A 65 12.19 -2.91 -9.71
N TYR A 66 12.16 -3.84 -8.75
CA TYR A 66 13.03 -5.01 -8.76
C TYR A 66 12.76 -5.90 -9.98
N LEU A 67 11.50 -6.28 -10.20
CA LEU A 67 11.14 -7.20 -11.28
C LEU A 67 11.46 -6.60 -12.67
N LYS A 68 11.25 -5.28 -12.87
CA LYS A 68 11.65 -4.56 -14.08
C LYS A 68 13.16 -4.56 -14.26
N ARG A 69 13.93 -4.24 -13.21
CA ARG A 69 15.40 -4.18 -13.25
C ARG A 69 16.02 -5.51 -13.69
N TYR A 70 15.48 -6.62 -13.21
CA TYR A 70 15.95 -7.96 -13.55
C TYR A 70 15.22 -8.58 -14.75
N GLN A 71 14.44 -7.79 -15.50
CA GLN A 71 13.72 -8.19 -16.71
C GLN A 71 12.78 -9.40 -16.51
N TYR A 72 12.31 -9.63 -15.28
CA TYR A 72 11.27 -10.62 -15.00
C TYR A 72 9.89 -10.19 -15.50
N ILE A 73 9.72 -8.88 -15.67
CA ILE A 73 8.55 -8.27 -16.29
C ILE A 73 9.01 -7.23 -17.31
N GLN A 74 8.23 -7.07 -18.37
CA GLN A 74 8.49 -6.11 -19.45
C GLN A 74 7.26 -5.24 -19.70
N GLY A 75 7.50 -4.04 -20.20
CA GLY A 75 6.42 -3.10 -20.54
C GLY A 75 5.80 -2.40 -19.33
N ASP A 76 4.67 -1.76 -19.60
CA ASP A 76 3.86 -1.10 -18.58
C ASP A 76 2.78 -2.06 -18.10
N ILE A 77 2.88 -2.50 -16.85
CA ILE A 77 1.93 -3.44 -16.27
C ILE A 77 0.95 -2.64 -15.44
N ASN A 78 -0.32 -2.77 -15.80
CA ASN A 78 -1.43 -2.16 -15.09
C ASN A 78 -1.90 -3.11 -13.98
N HIS A 79 -1.85 -2.64 -12.74
CA HIS A 79 -2.42 -3.35 -11.59
C HIS A 79 -3.43 -2.46 -10.84
N ASN A 80 -4.05 -1.49 -11.52
CA ASN A 80 -4.88 -0.46 -10.89
C ASN A 80 -6.14 -1.08 -10.27
N GLU A 81 -6.72 -2.09 -10.93
CA GLU A 81 -7.87 -2.84 -10.44
C GLU A 81 -7.52 -3.63 -9.17
N GLU A 82 -6.38 -4.32 -9.15
CA GLU A 82 -5.92 -5.12 -8.02
C GLU A 82 -5.54 -4.24 -6.82
N ILE A 83 -4.92 -3.09 -7.08
CA ILE A 83 -4.63 -2.08 -6.07
C ILE A 83 -5.94 -1.58 -5.45
N LEU A 84 -6.94 -1.25 -6.26
CA LEU A 84 -8.23 -0.79 -5.76
C LEU A 84 -8.96 -1.89 -4.98
N ALA A 85 -8.92 -3.13 -5.48
CA ALA A 85 -9.50 -4.31 -4.84
C ALA A 85 -8.81 -4.68 -3.52
N SER A 86 -7.58 -4.23 -3.28
CA SER A 86 -6.87 -4.44 -2.00
C SER A 86 -7.33 -3.50 -0.88
N LEU A 87 -8.06 -2.43 -1.22
CA LEU A 87 -8.62 -1.50 -0.25
C LEU A 87 -9.84 -2.10 0.43
N SER A 88 -10.20 -1.58 1.60
CA SER A 88 -11.45 -1.97 2.25
C SER A 88 -12.67 -1.45 1.47
N THR A 89 -13.79 -2.18 1.53
CA THR A 89 -15.02 -1.83 0.79
C THR A 89 -15.49 -0.39 1.05
N SER A 90 -15.41 0.08 2.30
CA SER A 90 -15.76 1.46 2.67
C SER A 90 -14.85 2.51 2.00
N VAL A 91 -13.56 2.23 1.84
CA VAL A 91 -12.62 3.12 1.15
C VAL A 91 -12.86 3.06 -0.36
N GLN A 92 -13.05 1.87 -0.92
CA GLN A 92 -13.40 1.69 -2.34
C GLN A 92 -14.65 2.48 -2.73
N GLU A 93 -15.75 2.34 -1.98
CA GLU A 93 -17.00 3.06 -2.27
C GLU A 93 -16.83 4.58 -2.25
N SER A 94 -16.04 5.11 -1.31
CA SER A 94 -15.75 6.54 -1.21
C SER A 94 -14.97 7.03 -2.43
N ILE A 95 -13.93 6.29 -2.81
CA ILE A 95 -13.10 6.59 -3.98
C ILE A 95 -13.92 6.53 -5.26
N TYR A 96 -14.72 5.47 -5.47
CA TYR A 96 -15.56 5.35 -6.66
C TYR A 96 -16.54 6.51 -6.78
N LYS A 97 -17.16 6.94 -5.67
CA LYS A 97 -18.07 8.10 -5.66
C LYS A 97 -17.37 9.38 -6.10
N GLU A 98 -16.20 9.68 -5.55
CA GLU A 98 -15.44 10.88 -5.92
C GLU A 98 -14.93 10.80 -7.37
N MET A 99 -14.43 9.64 -7.81
CA MET A 99 -13.96 9.44 -9.19
C MET A 99 -15.08 9.58 -10.22
N ILE A 100 -16.28 9.06 -9.94
CA ILE A 100 -17.45 9.22 -10.81
C ILE A 100 -17.89 10.69 -10.86
N LYS A 101 -17.94 11.34 -9.70
CA LYS A 101 -18.31 12.75 -9.56
C LYS A 101 -17.38 13.68 -10.35
N ASP A 102 -16.09 13.42 -10.31
CA ASP A 102 -15.07 14.19 -11.03
C ASP A 102 -14.92 13.77 -12.51
N ARG A 103 -15.69 12.77 -12.97
CA ARG A 103 -15.58 12.16 -14.31
C ARG A 103 -14.16 11.66 -14.61
N ALA A 104 -13.44 11.20 -13.59
CA ALA A 104 -12.10 10.66 -13.72
C ALA A 104 -12.09 9.25 -14.34
N MET A 105 -13.20 8.51 -14.25
CA MET A 105 -13.37 7.21 -14.91
C MET A 105 -13.95 7.40 -16.31
N VAL A 106 -13.32 6.77 -17.31
CA VAL A 106 -13.81 6.81 -18.68
C VAL A 106 -14.84 5.71 -18.87
N GLN A 107 -16.04 6.06 -19.35
CA GLN A 107 -17.03 5.05 -19.71
C GLN A 107 -16.57 4.31 -20.98
N ALA A 108 -16.46 2.99 -20.87
CA ALA A 108 -16.16 2.12 -21.99
C ALA A 108 -17.40 1.92 -22.88
N LEU A 109 -17.16 1.43 -24.11
CA LEU A 109 -18.21 1.18 -25.11
C LEU A 109 -19.26 0.15 -24.65
N ASP A 110 -18.88 -0.75 -23.75
CA ASP A 110 -19.73 -1.76 -23.12
C ASP A 110 -20.55 -1.23 -21.93
N GLY A 111 -20.41 0.06 -21.60
CA GLY A 111 -21.05 0.68 -20.45
C GLY A 111 -20.30 0.48 -19.13
N GLY A 112 -19.17 -0.23 -19.14
CA GLY A 112 -18.26 -0.33 -18.00
C GLY A 112 -17.49 0.96 -17.74
N TYR A 113 -16.73 1.00 -16.65
CA TYR A 113 -15.86 2.13 -16.32
C TYR A 113 -14.40 1.70 -16.31
N ILE A 114 -13.57 2.44 -17.03
CA ILE A 114 -12.12 2.26 -17.06
C ILE A 114 -11.53 3.04 -15.89
N ILE A 115 -10.80 2.34 -15.03
CA ILE A 115 -10.08 2.95 -13.91
C ILE A 115 -8.96 3.84 -14.46
N PRO A 116 -8.77 5.05 -13.91
CA PRO A 116 -7.71 5.94 -14.36
C PRO A 116 -6.31 5.36 -14.10
N ARG A 117 -5.29 6.06 -14.61
CA ARG A 117 -3.88 5.69 -14.43
C ARG A 117 -3.48 5.68 -12.94
N LEU A 118 -2.42 4.94 -12.62
CA LEU A 118 -1.99 4.69 -11.24
C LEU A 118 -1.68 5.98 -10.46
N ASP A 119 -1.07 6.96 -11.10
CA ASP A 119 -0.77 8.29 -10.55
C ASP A 119 -2.05 9.01 -10.09
N ILE A 120 -3.07 9.02 -10.94
CA ILE A 120 -4.39 9.59 -10.61
C ILE A 120 -5.08 8.78 -9.51
N LEU A 121 -5.04 7.45 -9.60
CA LEU A 121 -5.64 6.57 -8.60
C LEU A 121 -5.02 6.78 -7.21
N LYS A 122 -3.69 6.93 -7.12
CA LYS A 122 -2.98 7.23 -5.86
C LYS A 122 -3.49 8.51 -5.22
N LEU A 123 -3.67 9.57 -6.02
CA LEU A 123 -4.18 10.85 -5.52
C LEU A 123 -5.55 10.69 -4.83
N TYR A 124 -6.49 9.99 -5.47
CA TYR A 124 -7.81 9.77 -4.89
C TYR A 124 -7.76 8.94 -3.60
N ILE A 125 -6.92 7.89 -3.55
CA ILE A 125 -6.77 7.07 -2.35
C ILE A 125 -6.16 7.90 -1.21
N GLU A 126 -5.12 8.68 -1.50
CA GLU A 126 -4.47 9.53 -0.50
C GLU A 126 -5.45 10.58 0.05
N GLN A 127 -6.20 11.27 -0.82
CA GLN A 127 -7.19 12.25 -0.41
C GLN A 127 -8.30 11.65 0.48
N ASP A 128 -8.85 10.49 0.11
CA ASP A 128 -9.87 9.81 0.92
C ASP A 128 -9.32 9.43 2.31
N LEU A 129 -8.12 8.86 2.36
CA LEU A 129 -7.50 8.45 3.61
C LEU A 129 -7.10 9.65 4.48
N GLU A 130 -6.62 10.75 3.89
CA GLU A 130 -6.36 12.01 4.60
C GLU A 130 -7.63 12.62 5.18
N ALA A 131 -8.71 12.65 4.40
CA ALA A 131 -10.01 13.14 4.86
C ALA A 131 -10.49 12.35 6.10
N LYS A 132 -10.35 11.02 6.08
CA LYS A 132 -10.69 10.16 7.23
C LYS A 132 -9.84 10.48 8.46
N VAL A 133 -8.54 10.74 8.30
CA VAL A 133 -7.65 11.15 9.41
C VAL A 133 -8.10 12.48 10.00
N LEU A 134 -8.41 13.47 9.16
CA LEU A 134 -8.85 14.80 9.62
C LEU A 134 -10.19 14.75 10.35
N ILE A 135 -11.15 13.94 9.87
CA ILE A 135 -12.44 13.73 10.53
C ILE A 135 -12.23 13.13 11.92
N GLN A 136 -11.39 12.09 12.04
CA GLN A 136 -11.09 11.46 13.33
C GLN A 136 -10.50 12.47 14.32
N GLN A 137 -9.53 13.29 13.90
CA GLN A 137 -8.93 14.32 14.75
C GLN A 137 -9.95 15.36 15.26
N LYS A 138 -10.90 15.77 14.41
CA LYS A 138 -11.98 16.69 14.81
C LYS A 138 -12.92 16.07 15.83
N GLU A 139 -13.25 14.79 15.70
CA GLU A 139 -14.08 14.08 16.68
C GLU A 139 -13.40 13.98 18.05
N PHE A 140 -12.10 13.71 18.10
CA PHE A 140 -11.33 13.70 19.37
C PHE A 140 -11.25 15.08 20.05
N SER A 141 -11.41 16.16 19.28
CA SER A 141 -11.31 17.54 19.80
C SER A 141 -12.63 18.06 20.38
N LYS A 142 -13.73 17.31 20.28
CA LYS A 142 -15.03 17.73 20.85
C LYS A 142 -14.98 17.63 22.38
N PRO A 143 -15.39 18.68 23.12
CA PRO A 143 -15.41 18.63 24.58
C PRO A 143 -16.39 17.56 25.06
N LYS A 144 -15.99 16.78 26.08
CA LYS A 144 -16.90 15.84 26.76
C LYS A 144 -18.12 16.61 27.26
N PRO A 145 -19.35 16.13 27.02
CA PRO A 145 -20.53 16.76 27.60
C PRO A 145 -20.38 16.77 29.13
N PRO A 146 -20.83 17.82 29.82
CA PRO A 146 -20.71 17.91 31.27
C PRO A 146 -21.39 16.69 31.89
N GLU A 147 -20.63 15.93 32.70
CA GLU A 147 -21.18 14.88 33.55
C GLU A 147 -22.27 15.51 34.40
N ASN A 148 -23.53 15.18 34.08
CA ASN A 148 -24.69 15.67 34.78
C ASN A 148 -24.61 15.09 36.20
N LYS A 149 -24.06 15.87 37.16
CA LYS A 149 -24.14 15.53 38.57
C LYS A 149 -25.62 15.44 38.89
N THR A 150 -26.10 14.21 39.07
CA THR A 150 -27.43 13.93 39.59
C THR A 150 -27.62 14.81 40.81
N ARG A 151 -28.47 15.81 40.66
CA ARG A 151 -28.94 16.67 41.74
C ARG A 151 -29.60 15.71 42.71
N PHE A 152 -28.97 15.48 43.86
CA PHE A 152 -29.62 14.81 44.97
C PHE A 152 -30.82 15.69 45.34
N GLU A 153 -32.01 15.22 44.99
CA GLU A 153 -33.27 15.75 45.51
C GLU A 153 -33.33 15.33 46.97
N ASP A 154 -32.86 16.21 47.85
CA ASP A 154 -33.40 16.31 49.20
C ASP A 154 -34.86 16.76 49.03
N GLU A 155 -35.83 15.87 49.20
CA GLU A 155 -37.19 16.27 49.58
C GLU A 155 -38.00 15.09 50.15
N SER A 156 -38.03 15.09 51.48
CA SER A 156 -39.23 14.96 52.32
C SER A 156 -40.17 13.76 52.13
N TRP A 157 -40.25 12.91 53.16
CA TRP A 157 -41.53 12.32 53.56
C TRP A 157 -41.70 12.44 55.08
N ASP A 158 -42.88 12.95 55.44
CA ASP A 158 -43.44 13.12 56.79
C ASP A 158 -43.43 11.84 57.65
#